data_AF-A0A923PWN7-F1
#
_entry.id   AF-A0A923PWN7-F1
#
_cell.length_a   1.000
_cell.length_b   1.000
_cell.length_c   1.000
_cell.angle_alpha   90.00
_cell.angle_beta   90.00
_cell.angle_gamma   90.00
#
_symmetry.space_group_name_H-M   'P 1'
#
loop_
_entity.id
_entity.type
_entity.pdbx_description
1 polymer ?
#
loop_
_entity_poly.entity_id
_entity_poly.type
_entity_poly.pdbx_seq_one_letter_code
_entity_poly.pdbx_strand_id
1 'polypeptide(L)'
;MTKSLQKNPHLNLTVITEMTAAGKKLPPVTPAAPAYFITKSGGHHGLSHSTGSEPSVSPEQFDKILMRALAANGYLPAQPPAHPPSLVINFVWGAHNLLTGADEENAVLSGCAVGRNLVDRAALVGGDKFARQIVDVFTRAEDLARANLPPRIDPSGAVSGIAPILGAEQMAFMDPVHQFKMRSDKNEFLVDQAVADVYYVVASAYDYAALAKQERRLLWRTRMTVAASGVSEELTIPTLIATAAPFFGQDMEEPATITKRVGRDGNVEIGIPTVIEPAHSSRKR
;
A
#
# COMPACT_ATOMS: atom_id res chain seq x y z
N MET A 1 28.32 -0.97 5.50
CA MET A 1 28.23 -0.72 4.04
C MET A 1 26.81 -0.27 3.72
N THR A 2 26.64 0.93 3.22
CA THR A 2 25.34 1.52 2.82
C THR A 2 24.75 0.74 1.64
N LYS A 3 23.49 0.29 1.76
CA LYS A 3 22.78 -0.47 0.71
C LYS A 3 22.61 0.30 -0.61
N SER A 4 22.83 1.62 -0.62
CA SER A 4 22.72 2.48 -1.80
C SER A 4 23.71 2.19 -2.94
N LEU A 5 24.67 1.27 -2.74
CA LEU A 5 25.65 0.87 -3.76
C LEU A 5 25.44 -0.55 -4.32
N GLN A 6 24.41 -1.29 -3.88
CA GLN A 6 24.14 -2.61 -4.45
C GLN A 6 23.53 -2.48 -5.86
N LYS A 7 24.23 -3.02 -6.86
CA LYS A 7 23.69 -3.21 -8.21
C LYS A 7 22.56 -4.25 -8.11
N ASN A 8 21.33 -3.87 -8.48
CA ASN A 8 20.14 -4.70 -8.53
C ASN A 8 19.66 -5.21 -7.15
N PRO A 9 19.18 -4.33 -6.26
CA PRO A 9 18.66 -4.75 -4.97
C PRO A 9 17.45 -5.66 -5.13
N HIS A 10 17.27 -6.56 -4.15
CA HIS A 10 16.01 -7.26 -3.97
C HIS A 10 15.01 -6.32 -3.29
N LEU A 11 13.88 -6.08 -3.93
CA LEU A 11 12.73 -5.42 -3.35
C LEU A 11 11.85 -6.46 -2.69
N ASN A 12 11.48 -6.20 -1.43
CA ASN A 12 10.42 -6.92 -0.75
C ASN A 12 9.21 -5.99 -0.71
N LEU A 13 8.14 -6.40 -1.37
CA LEU A 13 6.99 -5.56 -1.66
C LEU A 13 5.71 -6.26 -1.23
N THR A 14 4.72 -5.48 -0.82
CA THR A 14 3.37 -5.96 -0.54
C THR A 14 2.41 -5.52 -1.63
N VAL A 15 1.41 -6.36 -1.89
CA VAL A 15 0.26 -6.01 -2.71
C VAL A 15 -1.00 -6.51 -2.00
N ILE A 16 -2.01 -5.65 -1.90
CA ILE A 16 -3.34 -6.01 -1.41
C ILE A 16 -4.40 -5.35 -2.28
N THR A 17 -5.37 -6.14 -2.73
CA THR A 17 -6.57 -5.63 -3.41
C THR A 17 -7.80 -5.95 -2.57
N GLU A 18 -8.51 -4.92 -2.16
CA GLU A 18 -9.75 -5.04 -1.40
C GLU A 18 -10.92 -4.65 -2.28
N MET A 19 -11.87 -5.57 -2.49
CA MET A 19 -13.12 -5.25 -3.16
C MET A 19 -14.18 -4.79 -2.16
N THR A 20 -14.91 -3.74 -2.52
CA THR A 20 -16.08 -3.31 -1.76
C THR A 20 -17.25 -4.25 -2.02
N ALA A 21 -18.29 -4.18 -1.18
CA ALA A 21 -19.53 -4.93 -1.41
C ALA A 21 -20.19 -4.60 -2.77
N ALA A 22 -19.96 -3.40 -3.33
CA ALA A 22 -20.43 -3.06 -4.66
C ALA A 22 -19.56 -3.70 -5.75
N GLY A 23 -18.23 -3.69 -5.59
CA GLY A 23 -17.30 -4.33 -6.51
C GLY A 23 -17.53 -5.84 -6.64
N LYS A 24 -17.77 -6.54 -5.52
CA LYS A 24 -18.02 -7.99 -5.51
C LYS A 24 -19.30 -8.42 -6.24
N LYS A 25 -20.20 -7.49 -6.55
CA LYS A 25 -21.43 -7.75 -7.33
C LYS A 25 -21.19 -7.69 -8.84
N LEU A 26 -20.07 -7.12 -9.28
CA LEU A 26 -19.73 -7.04 -10.69
C LEU A 26 -19.14 -8.39 -11.15
N PRO A 27 -19.32 -8.76 -12.43
CA PRO A 27 -18.64 -9.91 -12.99
C PRO A 27 -17.12 -9.72 -12.92
N PRO A 28 -16.34 -10.80 -12.75
CA PRO A 28 -14.89 -10.71 -12.73
C PRO A 28 -14.37 -10.21 -14.08
N VAL A 29 -13.43 -9.27 -14.03
CA VAL A 29 -12.78 -8.75 -15.24
C VAL A 29 -11.75 -9.76 -15.72
N THR A 30 -11.82 -10.11 -17.00
CA THR A 30 -10.89 -11.03 -17.66
C THR A 30 -10.63 -10.56 -19.08
N PRO A 31 -9.57 -11.03 -19.77
CA PRO A 31 -9.38 -10.72 -21.19
C PRO A 31 -10.57 -11.12 -22.09
N ALA A 32 -11.33 -12.16 -21.71
CA ALA A 32 -12.53 -12.59 -22.43
C ALA A 32 -13.78 -11.75 -22.10
N ALA A 33 -13.80 -11.09 -20.94
CA ALA A 33 -14.86 -10.20 -20.48
C ALA A 33 -14.23 -8.90 -19.94
N PRO A 34 -13.74 -8.02 -20.85
CA PRO A 34 -12.95 -6.87 -20.45
C PRO A 34 -13.82 -5.78 -19.81
N ALA A 35 -13.19 -4.98 -18.94
CA ALA A 35 -13.78 -3.76 -18.40
C ALA A 35 -13.07 -2.55 -19.01
N TYR A 36 -13.86 -1.60 -19.53
CA TYR A 36 -13.34 -0.40 -20.16
C TYR A 36 -13.24 0.73 -19.14
N PHE A 37 -12.09 1.41 -19.09
CA PHE A 37 -11.83 2.46 -18.09
C PHE A 37 -11.33 3.76 -18.71
N ILE A 38 -11.47 4.85 -17.96
CA ILE A 38 -10.65 6.05 -18.10
C ILE A 38 -9.77 6.21 -16.87
N THR A 39 -8.54 6.69 -17.05
CA THR A 39 -7.63 6.99 -15.94
C THR A 39 -7.79 8.42 -15.46
N LYS A 40 -7.53 8.61 -14.16
CA LYS A 40 -7.33 9.90 -13.54
C LYS A 40 -6.09 9.83 -12.64
N SER A 41 -5.13 10.70 -12.91
CA SER A 41 -3.98 10.88 -12.03
C SER A 41 -4.40 11.73 -10.83
N GLY A 42 -4.15 11.22 -9.63
CA GLY A 42 -4.15 12.00 -8.40
C GLY A 42 -2.81 12.66 -8.12
N GLY A 43 -1.77 12.36 -8.91
CA GLY A 43 -0.42 12.90 -8.78
C GLY A 43 0.47 12.19 -7.75
N HIS A 44 1.66 12.76 -7.57
CA HIS A 44 2.61 12.38 -6.51
C HIS A 44 2.21 13.02 -5.17
N HIS A 45 2.19 12.22 -4.11
CA HIS A 45 1.85 12.64 -2.76
C HIS A 45 2.94 12.18 -1.79
N GLY A 46 3.68 13.14 -1.24
CA GLY A 46 4.49 12.91 -0.05
C GLY A 46 3.61 12.98 1.19
N LEU A 47 3.41 11.85 1.86
CA LEU A 47 2.73 11.79 3.14
C LEU A 47 3.79 11.91 4.25
N SER A 48 3.80 13.05 4.95
CA SER A 48 4.77 13.54 5.97
C SER A 48 5.87 14.47 5.43
N HIS A 49 6.81 14.89 6.31
CA HIS A 49 7.90 15.83 5.97
C HIS A 49 8.70 15.31 4.77
N SER A 50 8.67 16.09 3.68
CA SER A 50 9.42 15.79 2.47
C SER A 50 10.91 16.03 2.71
N THR A 51 11.68 14.95 2.78
CA THR A 51 13.14 14.99 2.80
C THR A 51 13.67 15.30 1.39
N GLY A 52 13.47 16.53 0.93
CA GLY A 52 13.93 17.00 -0.39
C GLY A 52 13.14 16.44 -1.58
N SER A 53 13.37 17.02 -2.76
CA SER A 53 12.78 16.56 -4.01
C SER A 53 13.59 15.38 -4.56
N GLU A 54 13.29 14.17 -4.11
CA GLU A 54 13.79 12.98 -4.81
C GLU A 54 13.16 12.91 -6.21
N PRO A 55 13.92 12.56 -7.27
CA PRO A 55 13.34 12.29 -8.58
C PRO A 55 12.26 11.20 -8.48
N SER A 56 11.10 11.47 -9.05
CA SER A 56 9.98 10.53 -9.14
C SER A 56 9.58 10.33 -10.60
N VAL A 57 8.77 9.29 -10.84
CA VAL A 57 8.24 8.95 -12.17
C VAL A 57 7.30 10.07 -12.65
N SER A 58 7.42 10.48 -13.91
CA SER A 58 6.48 11.46 -14.49
C SER A 58 5.07 10.88 -14.58
N PRO A 59 4.01 11.70 -14.48
CA PRO A 59 2.63 11.23 -14.63
C PRO A 59 2.39 10.45 -15.93
N GLU A 60 2.99 10.88 -17.04
CA GLU A 60 2.83 10.25 -18.36
C GLU A 60 3.53 8.89 -18.43
N GLN A 61 4.72 8.77 -17.83
CA GLN A 61 5.43 7.50 -17.73
C GLN A 61 4.66 6.53 -16.83
N PHE A 62 4.15 7.03 -15.70
CA PHE A 62 3.30 6.27 -14.79
C PHE A 62 2.06 5.73 -15.53
N ASP A 63 1.32 6.58 -16.23
CA ASP A 63 0.13 6.21 -16.98
C ASP A 63 0.41 5.07 -17.98
N LYS A 64 1.51 5.17 -18.74
CA LYS A 64 1.92 4.12 -19.70
C LYS A 64 2.16 2.78 -19.03
N ILE A 65 2.86 2.77 -17.89
CA ILE A 65 3.17 1.54 -17.14
C ILE A 65 1.88 0.96 -16.54
N LEU A 66 1.03 1.80 -15.95
CA LEU A 66 -0.24 1.39 -15.37
C LEU A 66 -1.18 0.79 -16.41
N MET A 67 -1.36 1.44 -17.56
CA MET A 67 -2.21 0.94 -18.64
C MET A 67 -1.77 -0.45 -19.11
N ARG A 68 -0.46 -0.68 -19.24
CA ARG A 68 0.09 -1.98 -19.60
C ARG A 68 -0.19 -3.05 -18.54
N ALA A 69 -0.02 -2.71 -17.26
CA ALA A 69 -0.26 -3.64 -16.15
C ALA A 69 -1.76 -3.99 -16.02
N LEU A 70 -2.64 -3.02 -16.21
CA LEU A 70 -4.09 -3.20 -16.23
C LEU A 70 -4.55 -4.08 -17.40
N ALA A 71 -4.01 -3.85 -18.61
CA ALA A 71 -4.36 -4.62 -19.81
C ALA A 71 -4.11 -6.13 -19.66
N ALA A 72 -3.12 -6.53 -18.86
CA ALA A 72 -2.82 -7.93 -18.59
C ALA A 72 -4.01 -8.71 -17.97
N ASN A 73 -4.99 -8.02 -17.37
CA ASN A 73 -6.15 -8.64 -16.73
C ASN A 73 -7.48 -8.27 -17.40
N GLY A 74 -7.45 -7.72 -18.62
CA GLY A 74 -8.66 -7.32 -19.34
C GLY A 74 -9.22 -5.96 -18.95
N TYR A 75 -8.49 -5.14 -18.21
CA TYR A 75 -8.82 -3.71 -18.10
C TYR A 75 -8.29 -2.99 -19.33
N LEU A 76 -9.18 -2.43 -20.16
CA LEU A 76 -8.81 -1.78 -21.41
C LEU A 76 -9.21 -0.29 -21.39
N PRO A 77 -8.47 0.60 -22.06
CA PRO A 77 -8.87 1.99 -22.18
C PRO A 77 -10.19 2.10 -22.96
N ALA A 78 -11.09 2.98 -22.51
CA ALA A 78 -12.35 3.25 -23.19
C ALA A 78 -12.13 3.91 -24.57
N GLN A 79 -12.96 3.53 -25.55
CA GLN A 79 -12.95 4.07 -26.92
C GLN A 79 -14.38 4.39 -27.35
N PRO A 80 -14.97 5.51 -26.93
CA PRO A 80 -16.34 5.87 -27.31
C PRO A 80 -16.48 6.13 -28.82
N PRO A 81 -17.57 5.71 -29.48
CA PRO A 81 -18.73 5.02 -28.88
C PRO A 81 -18.58 3.49 -28.80
N ALA A 82 -17.58 2.89 -29.46
CA ALA A 82 -17.44 1.42 -29.56
C ALA A 82 -17.32 0.74 -28.19
N HIS A 83 -16.56 1.35 -27.28
CA HIS A 83 -16.29 0.84 -25.94
C HIS A 83 -16.42 1.97 -24.91
N PRO A 84 -17.63 2.30 -24.45
CA PRO A 84 -17.83 3.35 -23.45
C PRO A 84 -17.20 2.96 -22.10
N PRO A 85 -16.76 3.94 -21.29
CA PRO A 85 -16.17 3.66 -19.99
C PRO A 85 -17.21 3.08 -19.03
N SER A 86 -16.82 2.01 -18.36
CA SER A 86 -17.53 1.39 -17.23
C SER A 86 -16.90 1.77 -15.89
N LEU A 87 -15.62 2.13 -15.90
CA LEU A 87 -14.82 2.43 -14.72
C LEU A 87 -14.09 3.77 -14.86
N VAL A 88 -13.86 4.43 -13.72
CA VAL A 88 -12.81 5.44 -13.56
C VAL A 88 -11.76 4.87 -12.63
N ILE A 89 -10.52 4.75 -13.11
CA ILE A 89 -9.39 4.30 -12.28
C ILE A 89 -8.59 5.53 -11.87
N ASN A 90 -8.64 5.87 -10.58
CA ASN A 90 -7.82 6.91 -9.99
C ASN A 90 -6.56 6.30 -9.38
N PHE A 91 -5.40 6.92 -9.60
CA PHE A 91 -4.15 6.46 -9.01
C PHE A 91 -3.41 7.59 -8.28
N VAL A 92 -2.73 7.21 -7.21
CA VAL A 92 -1.84 8.09 -6.41
C VAL A 92 -0.58 7.31 -6.11
N TRP A 93 0.57 7.96 -6.12
CA TRP A 93 1.84 7.38 -5.73
C TRP A 93 2.66 8.36 -4.90
N GLY A 94 3.68 7.86 -4.23
CA GLY A 94 4.66 8.69 -3.56
C GLY A 94 5.33 7.99 -2.39
N ALA A 95 5.80 8.78 -1.44
CA ALA A 95 6.46 8.31 -0.23
C ALA A 95 5.56 8.53 0.99
N HIS A 96 5.60 7.60 1.94
CA HIS A 96 4.99 7.75 3.25
C HIS A 96 6.09 7.54 4.28
N ASN A 97 6.49 8.61 4.98
CA ASN A 97 7.51 8.52 6.03
C ASN A 97 6.86 8.34 7.39
N LEU A 98 7.57 7.64 8.27
CA LEU A 98 7.11 7.38 9.63
C LEU A 98 7.25 8.68 10.41
N LEU A 99 6.17 9.10 11.07
CA LEU A 99 6.30 10.14 12.08
C LEU A 99 6.81 9.49 13.36
N THR A 100 8.08 9.71 13.67
CA THR A 100 8.58 9.52 15.03
C THR A 100 8.05 10.64 15.92
N GLY A 101 8.10 10.46 17.24
CA GLY A 101 7.54 11.42 18.21
C GLY A 101 8.15 12.83 18.09
N ALA A 102 7.81 13.71 19.03
CA ALA A 102 8.39 15.05 19.08
C ALA A 102 9.92 14.98 19.27
N ASP A 103 10.65 14.96 18.16
CA ASP A 103 12.07 15.29 18.13
C ASP A 103 12.20 16.77 18.55
N GLU A 104 13.38 17.21 19.02
CA GLU A 104 13.56 18.60 19.52
C GLU A 104 13.12 19.68 18.51
N GLU A 105 13.12 19.36 17.20
CA GLU A 105 12.64 20.23 16.12
C GLU A 105 11.11 20.21 15.90
N ASN A 106 10.40 19.22 16.42
CA ASN A 106 8.96 18.99 16.18
C ASN A 106 8.16 18.80 17.48
N ALA A 107 8.34 19.72 18.43
CA ALA A 107 7.66 19.76 19.74
C ALA A 107 6.11 19.73 19.70
N VAL A 108 5.48 19.78 18.52
CA VAL A 108 4.02 19.89 18.33
C VAL A 108 3.38 18.61 17.78
N LEU A 109 4.15 17.55 17.47
CA LEU A 109 3.56 16.28 17.04
C LEU A 109 2.83 15.61 18.21
N SER A 110 1.50 15.75 18.24
CA SER A 110 0.66 15.05 19.20
C SER A 110 0.74 13.53 19.00
N GLY A 111 0.61 12.75 20.09
CA GLY A 111 0.52 11.29 20.00
C GLY A 111 -0.60 10.81 19.07
N CYS A 112 -1.68 11.58 18.93
CA CYS A 112 -2.77 11.30 17.97
C CYS A 112 -2.31 11.35 16.51
N ALA A 113 -1.37 12.25 16.15
CA ALA A 113 -0.85 12.35 14.79
C ALA A 113 0.06 11.16 14.46
N VAL A 114 0.91 10.75 15.41
CA VAL A 114 1.77 9.56 15.29
C VAL A 114 0.91 8.29 15.17
N GLY A 115 -0.10 8.15 16.04
CA GLY A 115 -1.03 7.01 15.99
C GLY A 115 -1.78 6.94 14.66
N ARG A 116 -2.29 8.06 14.15
CA ARG A 116 -2.95 8.11 12.83
C ARG A 116 -1.99 7.75 11.69
N ASN A 117 -0.76 8.28 11.71
CA ASN A 117 0.27 7.96 10.74
C ASN A 117 0.54 6.45 10.69
N LEU A 118 0.68 5.80 11.84
CA LEU A 118 0.88 4.35 11.91
C LEU A 118 -0.32 3.57 11.36
N VAL A 119 -1.56 3.98 11.65
CA VAL A 119 -2.77 3.32 11.15
C VAL A 119 -2.91 3.47 9.64
N ASP A 120 -2.67 4.67 9.11
CA ASP A 120 -2.72 4.93 7.67
C ASP A 120 -1.66 4.08 6.94
N ARG A 121 -0.45 3.93 7.51
CA ARG A 121 0.62 3.06 6.99
C ARG A 121 0.28 1.59 7.08
N ALA A 122 -0.31 1.14 8.18
CA ALA A 122 -0.76 -0.24 8.31
C ALA A 122 -1.83 -0.56 7.25
N ALA A 123 -2.79 0.35 7.01
CA ALA A 123 -3.78 0.19 5.95
C ALA A 123 -3.12 0.15 4.56
N LEU A 124 -2.07 0.94 4.36
CA LEU A 124 -1.31 0.97 3.11
C LEU A 124 -0.58 -0.35 2.83
N VAL A 125 0.10 -0.88 3.84
CA VAL A 125 0.97 -2.07 3.74
C VAL A 125 0.18 -3.36 3.72
N GLY A 126 -0.85 -3.49 4.57
CA GLY A 126 -1.56 -4.75 4.81
C GLY A 126 -3.07 -4.72 4.59
N GLY A 127 -3.65 -3.58 4.20
CA GLY A 127 -5.09 -3.42 4.02
C GLY A 127 -5.86 -3.08 5.30
N ASP A 128 -7.16 -2.85 5.17
CA ASP A 128 -8.01 -2.31 6.24
C ASP A 128 -8.21 -3.33 7.38
N LYS A 129 -8.15 -4.63 7.08
CA LYS A 129 -8.14 -5.70 8.09
C LYS A 129 -6.89 -5.62 8.97
N PHE A 130 -5.71 -5.52 8.36
CA PHE A 130 -4.44 -5.42 9.09
C PHE A 130 -4.35 -4.13 9.91
N ALA A 131 -4.78 -2.99 9.36
CA ALA A 131 -4.82 -1.73 10.09
C ALA A 131 -5.62 -1.82 11.40
N ARG A 132 -6.79 -2.46 11.36
CA ARG A 132 -7.62 -2.71 12.56
C ARG A 132 -6.90 -3.60 13.57
N GLN A 133 -6.23 -4.66 13.11
CA GLN A 133 -5.42 -5.51 13.99
C GLN A 133 -4.29 -4.74 14.66
N ILE A 134 -3.63 -3.82 13.94
CA ILE A 134 -2.59 -2.96 14.52
C ILE A 134 -3.19 -2.04 15.58
N VAL A 135 -4.33 -1.40 15.33
CA VAL A 135 -5.02 -0.61 16.37
C VAL A 135 -5.28 -1.45 17.62
N ASP A 136 -5.88 -2.63 17.47
CA ASP A 136 -6.21 -3.52 18.59
C ASP A 136 -4.98 -4.00 19.37
N VAL A 137 -3.87 -4.25 18.68
CA VAL A 137 -2.59 -4.65 19.29
C VAL A 137 -1.99 -3.50 20.09
N PHE A 138 -1.95 -2.30 19.53
CA PHE A 138 -1.37 -1.13 20.19
C PHE A 138 -2.21 -0.63 21.36
N THR A 139 -3.54 -0.67 21.26
CA THR A 139 -4.43 -0.36 22.40
C THR A 139 -4.16 -1.31 23.57
N ARG A 140 -4.02 -2.61 23.31
CA ARG A 140 -3.69 -3.59 24.37
C ARG A 140 -2.30 -3.35 24.97
N ALA A 141 -1.32 -2.97 24.15
CA ALA A 141 0.02 -2.64 24.63
C ALA A 141 -0.01 -1.40 25.55
N GLU A 142 -0.78 -0.37 25.18
CA GLU A 142 -0.96 0.83 26.00
C GLU A 142 -1.67 0.52 27.33
N ASP A 143 -2.73 -0.29 27.31
CA ASP A 143 -3.45 -0.71 28.51
C ASP A 143 -2.53 -1.47 29.48
N LEU A 144 -1.70 -2.38 28.96
CA LEU A 144 -0.69 -3.10 29.75
C LEU A 144 0.38 -2.15 30.29
N ALA A 145 0.88 -1.22 29.50
CA ALA A 145 1.84 -0.22 29.96
C ALA A 145 1.27 0.64 31.08
N ARG A 146 0.00 1.06 30.96
CA ARG A 146 -0.71 1.86 31.96
C ARG A 146 -0.96 1.08 33.26
N ALA A 147 -1.31 -0.21 33.16
CA ALA A 147 -1.51 -1.07 34.32
C ALA A 147 -0.20 -1.35 35.09
N ASN A 148 0.96 -1.27 34.41
CA ASN A 148 2.28 -1.53 34.98
C ASN A 148 3.05 -0.25 35.36
N LEU A 149 2.43 0.93 35.28
CA LEU A 149 3.08 2.16 35.75
C LEU A 149 3.38 2.03 37.25
N PRO A 150 4.62 2.31 37.70
CA PRO A 150 4.94 2.28 39.11
C PRO A 150 4.02 3.27 39.86
N PRO A 151 3.61 2.95 41.10
CA PRO A 151 2.80 3.85 41.89
C PRO A 151 3.47 5.23 41.95
N ARG A 152 2.71 6.29 41.68
CA ARG A 152 3.20 7.68 41.78
C ARG A 152 3.73 7.90 43.19
N ILE A 153 5.02 8.23 43.29
CA ILE A 153 5.65 8.67 44.54
C ILE A 153 4.92 9.95 44.97
N ASP A 154 4.18 9.86 46.09
CA ASP A 154 3.67 11.04 46.78
C ASP A 154 4.89 11.87 47.25
N PRO A 155 4.90 13.21 47.08
CA PRO A 155 5.92 14.09 47.66
C PRO A 155 6.20 13.89 49.16
N SER A 156 5.34 13.17 49.90
CA SER A 156 5.59 12.73 51.29
C SER A 156 6.69 11.66 51.47
N GLY A 157 7.24 11.09 50.37
CA GLY A 157 8.51 10.35 50.39
C GLY A 157 8.43 8.89 50.85
N ALA A 158 7.24 8.31 51.01
CA ALA A 158 7.09 6.89 51.32
C ALA A 158 6.66 6.09 50.07
N VAL A 159 7.60 5.37 49.44
CA VAL A 159 7.28 4.30 48.48
C VAL A 159 8.15 3.08 48.78
N SER A 160 7.51 1.98 49.17
CA SER A 160 8.10 0.65 49.07
C SER A 160 8.06 0.24 47.60
N GLY A 161 9.18 0.46 46.90
CA GLY A 161 9.36 -0.04 45.53
C GLY A 161 9.60 -1.54 45.56
N ILE A 162 8.55 -2.34 45.38
CA ILE A 162 8.73 -3.71 44.93
C ILE A 162 9.27 -3.59 43.50
N ALA A 163 10.51 -4.04 43.27
CA ALA A 163 11.02 -4.18 41.91
C ALA A 163 9.99 -4.94 41.06
N PRO A 164 9.81 -4.61 39.77
CA PRO A 164 8.92 -5.39 38.92
C PRO A 164 9.25 -6.87 39.07
N ILE A 165 8.24 -7.69 39.39
CA ILE A 165 8.38 -9.12 39.73
C ILE A 165 9.02 -9.90 38.56
N LEU A 166 8.94 -9.35 37.35
CA LEU A 166 9.48 -9.89 36.11
C LEU A 166 10.57 -8.97 35.54
N GLY A 167 11.63 -9.56 34.98
CA GLY A 167 12.71 -8.82 34.30
C GLY A 167 12.26 -8.20 32.98
N ALA A 168 13.04 -7.25 32.44
CA ALA A 168 12.72 -6.53 31.20
C ALA A 168 12.47 -7.46 29.99
N GLU A 169 13.23 -8.55 29.87
CA GLU A 169 13.06 -9.58 28.84
C GLU A 169 11.70 -10.31 28.96
N GLN A 170 11.25 -10.61 30.18
CA GLN A 170 9.94 -11.22 30.41
C GLN A 170 8.80 -10.26 30.09
N MET A 171 8.98 -8.96 30.36
CA MET A 171 8.03 -7.92 29.95
C MET A 171 7.97 -7.76 28.42
N ALA A 172 9.10 -7.85 27.72
CA ALA A 172 9.15 -7.82 26.25
C ALA A 172 8.45 -9.05 25.62
N PHE A 173 8.54 -10.22 26.23
CA PHE A 173 7.78 -11.41 25.81
C PHE A 173 6.26 -11.23 25.98
N MET A 174 5.83 -10.42 26.96
CA MET A 174 4.43 -10.09 27.21
C MET A 174 3.91 -8.93 26.34
N ASP A 175 4.78 -8.24 25.60
CA ASP A 175 4.40 -7.14 24.73
C ASP A 175 3.45 -7.63 23.60
N PRO A 176 2.22 -7.11 23.51
CA PRO A 176 1.27 -7.52 22.47
C PRO A 176 1.79 -7.33 21.05
N VAL A 177 2.63 -6.32 20.80
CA VAL A 177 3.22 -6.09 19.46
C VAL A 177 4.19 -7.22 19.14
N HIS A 178 5.13 -7.52 20.03
CA HIS A 178 6.05 -8.64 19.87
C HIS A 178 5.31 -9.97 19.66
N GLN A 179 4.32 -10.27 20.50
CA GLN A 179 3.49 -11.48 20.35
C GLN A 179 2.75 -11.53 19.01
N PHE A 180 2.26 -10.39 18.52
CA PHE A 180 1.58 -10.34 17.21
C PHE A 180 2.54 -10.63 16.05
N LYS A 181 3.77 -10.10 16.10
CA LYS A 181 4.84 -10.41 15.13
C LYS A 181 5.18 -11.90 15.14
N MET A 182 5.37 -12.49 16.31
CA MET A 182 5.74 -13.91 16.45
C MET A 182 4.67 -14.91 15.96
N ARG A 183 3.42 -14.47 15.73
CA ARG A 183 2.37 -15.36 15.21
C ARG A 183 2.64 -15.84 13.79
N SER A 184 3.35 -15.06 12.96
CA SER A 184 3.77 -15.47 11.63
C SER A 184 4.82 -14.52 11.04
N ASP A 185 5.70 -15.05 10.20
CA ASP A 185 6.68 -14.26 9.43
C ASP A 185 6.01 -13.16 8.60
N LYS A 186 4.77 -13.40 8.14
CA LYS A 186 3.98 -12.39 7.42
C LYS A 186 3.63 -11.21 8.34
N ASN A 187 3.16 -11.47 9.56
CA ASN A 187 2.84 -10.40 10.51
C ASN A 187 4.08 -9.58 10.86
N GLU A 188 5.20 -10.26 11.14
CA GLU A 188 6.48 -9.59 11.36
C GLU A 188 6.82 -8.68 10.17
N PHE A 189 6.80 -9.22 8.95
CA PHE A 189 7.10 -8.46 7.74
C PHE A 189 6.18 -7.24 7.54
N LEU A 190 4.86 -7.40 7.73
CA LEU A 190 3.90 -6.31 7.57
C LEU A 190 4.05 -5.24 8.66
N VAL A 191 4.32 -5.64 9.91
CA VAL A 191 4.60 -4.70 11.00
C VAL A 191 5.88 -3.92 10.69
N ASP A 192 6.95 -4.60 10.29
CA ASP A 192 8.23 -3.98 9.96
C ASP A 192 8.10 -2.99 8.78
N GLN A 193 7.34 -3.34 7.74
CA GLN A 193 7.01 -2.43 6.64
C GLN A 193 6.14 -1.24 7.10
N ALA A 194 5.18 -1.47 8.00
CA ALA A 194 4.30 -0.42 8.51
C ALA A 194 5.06 0.61 9.36
N VAL A 195 6.19 0.25 9.98
CA VAL A 195 7.02 1.16 10.79
C VAL A 195 8.27 1.68 10.07
N ALA A 196 8.59 1.23 8.86
CA ALA A 196 9.71 1.73 8.06
C ALA A 196 9.22 2.71 6.98
N ASP A 197 9.98 3.72 6.55
CA ASP A 197 9.57 4.56 5.41
C ASP A 197 9.26 3.72 4.16
N VAL A 198 8.19 4.04 3.44
CA VAL A 198 7.75 3.27 2.27
C VAL A 198 7.50 4.15 1.05
N TYR A 199 7.79 3.62 -0.12
CA TYR A 199 7.16 4.07 -1.36
C TYR A 199 5.87 3.30 -1.59
N TYR A 200 4.88 3.96 -2.17
CA TYR A 200 3.59 3.35 -2.39
C TYR A 200 2.96 3.73 -3.72
N VAL A 201 2.04 2.87 -4.15
CA VAL A 201 1.08 3.14 -5.21
C VAL A 201 -0.30 2.68 -4.73
N VAL A 202 -1.31 3.51 -4.97
CA VAL A 202 -2.72 3.16 -4.74
C VAL A 202 -3.49 3.36 -6.04
N ALA A 203 -4.11 2.28 -6.54
CA ALA A 203 -5.08 2.34 -7.63
C ALA A 203 -6.48 2.08 -7.07
N SER A 204 -7.43 2.97 -7.33
CA SER A 204 -8.82 2.86 -6.90
C SER A 204 -9.74 2.92 -8.09
N ALA A 205 -10.60 1.91 -8.27
CA ALA A 205 -11.60 1.90 -9.32
C ALA A 205 -12.98 2.32 -8.79
N TYR A 206 -13.59 3.25 -9.51
CA TYR A 206 -14.93 3.75 -9.25
C TYR A 206 -15.87 3.40 -10.39
N ASP A 207 -17.14 3.22 -10.06
CA ASP A 207 -18.21 3.04 -11.04
C ASP A 207 -18.41 4.34 -11.84
N TYR A 208 -18.26 4.25 -13.16
CA TYR A 208 -18.37 5.42 -14.04
C TYR A 208 -19.79 6.02 -14.05
N ALA A 209 -20.82 5.17 -14.07
CA ALA A 209 -22.22 5.61 -14.12
C ALA A 209 -22.66 6.26 -12.80
N ALA A 210 -22.14 5.79 -11.66
CA ALA A 210 -22.34 6.42 -10.36
C ALA A 210 -21.66 7.81 -10.31
N LEU A 211 -20.42 7.92 -10.81
CA LEU A 211 -19.71 9.20 -10.84
C LEU A 211 -20.41 10.25 -11.71
N ALA A 212 -21.04 9.85 -12.83
CA ALA A 212 -21.86 10.73 -13.65
C ALA A 212 -23.06 11.33 -12.88
N LYS A 213 -23.51 10.65 -11.81
CA LYS A 213 -24.54 11.11 -10.86
C LYS A 213 -23.95 11.77 -9.61
N GLN A 214 -22.67 12.12 -9.63
CA GLN A 214 -21.91 12.68 -8.49
C GLN A 214 -21.80 11.72 -7.29
N GLU A 215 -22.04 10.43 -7.48
CA GLU A 215 -21.87 9.40 -6.46
C GLU A 215 -20.47 8.76 -6.57
N ARG A 216 -19.64 8.92 -5.55
CA ARG A 216 -18.31 8.28 -5.48
C ARG A 216 -18.43 6.84 -5.01
N ARG A 217 -18.83 5.93 -5.91
CA ARG A 217 -18.95 4.50 -5.60
C ARG A 217 -17.64 3.77 -5.88
N LEU A 218 -16.86 3.51 -4.83
CA LEU A 218 -15.64 2.69 -4.90
C LEU A 218 -16.01 1.22 -5.12
N LEU A 219 -15.34 0.58 -6.07
CA LEU A 219 -15.54 -0.84 -6.40
C LEU A 219 -14.41 -1.69 -5.83
N TRP A 220 -13.17 -1.26 -6.03
CA TRP A 220 -11.99 -1.93 -5.46
C TRP A 220 -10.84 -0.94 -5.31
N ARG A 221 -9.89 -1.31 -4.45
CA ARG A 221 -8.63 -0.59 -4.26
C ARG A 221 -7.48 -1.56 -4.16
N THR A 222 -6.46 -1.34 -4.98
CA THR A 222 -5.17 -2.05 -4.91
C THR A 222 -4.14 -1.12 -4.28
N ARG A 223 -3.49 -1.56 -3.21
CA ARG A 223 -2.37 -0.86 -2.55
C ARG A 223 -1.11 -1.69 -2.72
N MET A 224 -0.02 -1.00 -3.00
CA MET A 224 1.29 -1.58 -3.27
C MET A 224 2.32 -0.81 -2.46
N THR A 225 3.15 -1.49 -1.68
CA THR A 225 4.21 -0.83 -0.91
C THR A 225 5.53 -1.57 -0.93
N VAL A 226 6.57 -0.84 -0.61
CA VAL A 226 7.95 -1.33 -0.47
C VAL A 226 8.72 -0.37 0.41
N ALA A 227 9.59 -0.89 1.26
CA ALA A 227 10.47 -0.08 2.07
C ALA A 227 11.33 0.85 1.19
N ALA A 228 11.37 2.13 1.53
CA ALA A 228 12.16 3.15 0.84
C ALA A 228 13.67 3.04 1.15
N SER A 229 14.04 2.33 2.22
CA SER A 229 15.43 2.25 2.68
C SER A 229 16.35 1.62 1.62
N GLY A 230 17.26 2.44 1.08
CA GLY A 230 18.32 2.01 0.17
C GLY A 230 17.87 1.77 -1.27
N VAL A 231 16.69 2.26 -1.67
CA VAL A 231 16.15 2.15 -3.03
C VAL A 231 15.66 3.52 -3.50
N SER A 232 15.60 3.73 -4.82
CA SER A 232 15.12 5.00 -5.40
C SER A 232 13.65 4.88 -5.79
N GLU A 233 12.88 5.94 -5.57
CA GLU A 233 11.46 5.98 -5.95
C GLU A 233 11.27 5.71 -7.46
N GLU A 234 12.06 6.38 -8.31
CA GLU A 234 11.98 6.30 -9.78
C GLU A 234 12.09 4.86 -10.31
N LEU A 235 12.94 4.04 -9.69
CA LEU A 235 13.12 2.62 -10.06
C LEU A 235 12.05 1.70 -9.46
N THR A 236 11.49 2.13 -8.33
CA THR A 236 10.67 1.28 -7.49
C THR A 236 9.20 1.33 -7.89
N ILE A 237 8.67 2.51 -8.20
CA ILE A 237 7.27 2.69 -8.62
C ILE A 237 6.91 1.85 -9.87
N PRO A 238 7.71 1.83 -10.96
CA PRO A 238 7.43 0.96 -12.10
C PRO A 238 7.38 -0.52 -11.73
N THR A 239 8.27 -0.95 -10.83
CA THR A 239 8.36 -2.33 -10.36
C THR A 239 7.14 -2.73 -9.53
N LEU A 240 6.64 -1.84 -8.68
CA LEU A 240 5.41 -2.04 -7.91
C LEU A 240 4.22 -2.29 -8.85
N ILE A 241 4.01 -1.40 -9.83
CA ILE A 241 2.88 -1.48 -10.77
C ILE A 241 2.96 -2.77 -11.60
N ALA A 242 4.13 -3.10 -12.14
CA ALA A 242 4.31 -4.31 -12.94
C ALA A 242 4.09 -5.58 -12.11
N THR A 243 4.55 -5.60 -10.86
CA THR A 243 4.37 -6.75 -9.96
C THR A 243 2.92 -6.91 -9.50
N ALA A 244 2.20 -5.79 -9.36
CA ALA A 244 0.81 -5.78 -8.95
C ALA A 244 -0.17 -6.18 -10.05
N ALA A 245 0.28 -6.25 -11.32
CA ALA A 245 -0.55 -6.55 -12.48
C ALA A 245 -1.59 -7.66 -12.20
N PRO A 246 -1.23 -8.91 -11.81
CA PRO A 246 -2.21 -9.99 -11.63
C PRO A 246 -3.22 -9.79 -10.50
N PHE A 247 -3.06 -8.76 -9.66
CA PHE A 247 -3.91 -8.51 -8.49
C PHE A 247 -4.92 -7.39 -8.70
N PHE A 248 -4.84 -6.61 -9.79
CA PHE A 248 -5.80 -5.51 -10.01
C PHE A 248 -7.24 -6.03 -10.09
N GLY A 249 -8.10 -5.50 -9.21
CA GLY A 249 -9.50 -5.88 -9.10
C GLY A 249 -9.78 -7.33 -8.72
N GLN A 250 -8.76 -8.09 -8.27
CA GLN A 250 -8.92 -9.43 -7.71
C GLN A 250 -9.04 -9.34 -6.19
N ASP A 251 -10.14 -9.78 -5.60
CA ASP A 251 -10.33 -9.73 -4.15
C ASP A 251 -9.28 -10.59 -3.42
N MET A 252 -8.64 -10.01 -2.41
CA MET A 252 -7.61 -10.67 -1.61
C MET A 252 -8.03 -10.68 -0.14
N GLU A 253 -7.96 -11.86 0.49
CA GLU A 253 -8.21 -11.98 1.93
C GLU A 253 -7.04 -11.45 2.78
N GLU A 254 -5.83 -11.61 2.25
CA GLU A 254 -4.58 -11.21 2.90
C GLU A 254 -3.61 -10.59 1.89
N PRO A 255 -2.70 -9.71 2.33
CA PRO A 255 -1.68 -9.15 1.46
C PRO A 255 -0.73 -10.24 0.97
N ALA A 256 -0.33 -10.12 -0.30
CA ALA A 256 0.76 -10.90 -0.88
C ALA A 256 2.09 -10.23 -0.53
N THR A 257 3.06 -11.01 -0.04
CA THR A 257 4.44 -10.58 0.15
C THR A 257 5.29 -11.16 -0.97
N ILE A 258 5.95 -10.30 -1.75
CA ILE A 258 6.63 -10.72 -2.98
C ILE A 258 8.05 -10.14 -2.97
N THR A 259 9.03 -10.97 -3.28
CA THR A 259 10.42 -10.54 -3.50
C THR A 259 10.71 -10.47 -4.99
N LYS A 260 11.20 -9.32 -5.47
CA LYS A 260 11.60 -9.12 -6.87
C LYS A 260 12.98 -8.47 -6.95
N ARG A 261 13.75 -8.82 -7.99
CA ARG A 261 14.99 -8.09 -8.32
C ARG A 261 14.66 -6.88 -9.17
N VAL A 262 15.24 -5.73 -8.85
CA VAL A 262 15.24 -4.59 -9.77
C VAL A 262 16.18 -4.91 -10.92
N GLY A 263 15.64 -5.26 -12.08
CA GLY A 263 16.43 -5.40 -13.31
C GLY A 263 16.63 -4.02 -13.96
N ARG A 264 17.85 -3.73 -14.43
CA ARG A 264 18.10 -2.62 -15.38
C ARG A 264 17.57 -2.93 -16.79
N ASP A 265 17.19 -4.17 -17.06
CA ASP A 265 16.76 -4.65 -18.37
C ASP A 265 15.28 -4.32 -18.61
N GLY A 266 15.00 -3.03 -18.76
CA GLY A 266 13.67 -2.51 -19.02
C GLY A 266 13.69 -1.41 -20.07
N ASN A 267 14.52 -1.53 -21.10
CA ASN A 267 14.20 -0.83 -22.35
C ASN A 267 12.94 -1.51 -22.91
N VAL A 268 11.78 -1.07 -22.41
CA VAL A 268 10.50 -1.41 -23.00
C VAL A 268 10.40 -0.55 -24.24
N GLU A 269 10.70 -1.10 -25.40
CA GLU A 269 10.26 -0.50 -26.64
C GLU A 269 8.73 -0.48 -26.62
N ILE A 270 8.19 0.74 -26.47
CA ILE A 270 6.75 0.99 -26.40
C ILE A 270 6.20 0.81 -27.81
N GLY A 271 5.77 -0.40 -28.14
CA GLY A 271 4.87 -0.63 -29.27
C GLY A 271 3.51 -0.02 -28.97
N ILE A 272 2.96 0.76 -29.89
CA ILE A 272 1.58 1.26 -29.80
C ILE A 272 0.66 0.03 -29.78
N PRO A 273 -0.21 -0.13 -28.76
CA PRO A 273 -1.14 -1.24 -28.73
C PRO A 273 -2.06 -1.16 -29.95
N THR A 274 -1.96 -2.16 -30.83
CA THR A 274 -2.81 -2.31 -32.01
C THR A 274 -3.89 -3.33 -31.69
N VAL A 275 -5.14 -2.89 -31.76
CA VAL A 275 -6.30 -3.79 -31.63
C VAL A 275 -6.38 -4.61 -32.91
N ILE A 276 -6.22 -5.93 -32.79
CA ILE A 276 -6.44 -6.85 -33.91
C ILE A 276 -7.94 -7.13 -33.96
N GLU A 277 -8.62 -6.67 -35.00
CA GLU A 277 -10.02 -7.02 -35.24
C GLU A 277 -10.13 -8.53 -35.55
N PRO A 278 -11.07 -9.27 -34.96
CA PRO A 278 -11.24 -10.68 -35.25
C PRO A 278 -11.71 -10.86 -36.70
N ALA A 279 -10.94 -11.67 -37.44
CA ALA A 279 -11.24 -12.00 -38.83
C ALA A 279 -12.65 -12.59 -38.96
N HIS A 280 -13.50 -11.92 -39.75
CA HIS A 280 -14.80 -12.45 -40.16
C HIS A 280 -14.57 -13.72 -40.99
N SER A 281 -14.75 -14.90 -40.36
CA SER A 281 -14.86 -16.15 -41.12
C SER A 281 -16.21 -16.15 -41.84
N SER A 282 -16.20 -15.67 -43.08
CA SER A 282 -17.31 -15.84 -44.00
C SER A 282 -17.40 -17.33 -44.36
N ARG A 283 -18.29 -18.05 -43.66
CA ARG A 283 -18.72 -19.39 -44.05
C ARG A 283 -19.48 -19.26 -45.37
N LYS A 284 -18.81 -19.59 -46.49
CA LYS A 284 -19.49 -19.83 -47.77
C LYS A 284 -20.27 -21.14 -47.66
N ARG A 285 -21.45 -21.09 -48.27
CA ARG A 285 -22.56 -22.06 -48.35
C ARG A 285 -22.14 -23.52 -48.48
#